data_AF-A0A2Z6SC26-F1
#
_entry.id   AF-A0A2Z6SC26-F1
#
_cell.length_a   1.000
_cell.length_b   1.000
_cell.length_c   1.000
_cell.angle_alpha   90.00
_cell.angle_beta   90.00
_cell.angle_gamma   90.00
#
_symmetry.space_group_name_H-M   'P 1'
#
loop_
_entity.id
_entity.type
_entity.pdbx_description
1 polymer ?
#
loop_
_entity_poly.entity_id
_entity_poly.type
_entity_poly.pdbx_seq_one_letter_code
_entity_poly.pdbx_strand_id
1 'polypeptide(L)'
;MSAEILETLLLRDDLSLNEIEIWNNLIAWIHAHQPTVKKDPNKWTNEELTSMTKTLYRFTPLIRFHDISKKDYYDKVMPYQFLLPERLRLEILRYFLVDT
;
A
#
# COMPACT_ATOMS: atom_id res chain seq x y z
N MET A 1 -9.20 7.06 -13.96
CA MET A 1 -9.99 6.47 -12.86
C MET A 1 -9.86 7.41 -11.68
N SER A 2 -10.96 7.98 -11.18
CA SER A 2 -10.89 8.92 -10.05
C SER A 2 -10.64 8.18 -8.73
N ALA A 3 -10.30 8.94 -7.69
CA ALA A 3 -10.05 8.42 -6.36
C ALA A 3 -11.27 7.76 -5.73
N GLU A 4 -12.44 8.37 -5.94
CA GLU A 4 -13.72 7.98 -5.35
C GLU A 4 -14.18 6.64 -5.92
N ILE A 5 -13.92 6.41 -7.22
CA ILE A 5 -14.18 5.11 -7.87
C ILE A 5 -13.27 4.04 -7.25
N LEU A 6 -11.99 4.35 -7.03
CA LEU A 6 -11.08 3.41 -6.40
C LEU A 6 -11.49 3.09 -4.95
N GLU A 7 -11.83 4.10 -4.13
CA GLU A 7 -12.32 3.87 -2.76
C GLU A 7 -13.56 2.97 -2.75
N THR A 8 -14.52 3.24 -3.63
CA THR A 8 -15.75 2.43 -3.73
C THR A 8 -15.45 0.99 -4.14
N LEU A 9 -14.47 0.77 -5.03
CA LEU A 9 -14.04 -0.57 -5.42
C LEU A 9 -13.31 -1.30 -4.28
N LEU A 10 -12.47 -0.61 -3.50
CA LEU A 10 -11.75 -1.21 -2.38
C LEU A 10 -12.66 -1.59 -1.21
N LEU A 11 -13.80 -0.91 -1.06
CA LEU A 11 -14.80 -1.20 -0.02
C LEU A 11 -15.73 -2.38 -0.36
N ARG A 12 -15.62 -2.94 -1.57
CA ARG A 12 -16.51 -3.98 -2.06
C ARG A 12 -15.95 -5.38 -1.81
N ASP A 13 -16.46 -6.02 -0.76
CA ASP A 13 -16.12 -7.40 -0.38
C ASP A 13 -16.58 -8.44 -1.41
N ASP A 14 -17.54 -8.09 -2.28
CA ASP A 14 -18.10 -9.00 -3.27
C ASP A 14 -17.21 -9.25 -4.49
N LEU A 15 -16.14 -8.46 -4.66
CA LEU A 15 -15.25 -8.54 -5.82
C LEU A 15 -14.30 -9.74 -5.80
N SER A 16 -14.27 -10.55 -4.72
CA SER A 16 -13.41 -11.73 -4.58
C SER A 16 -11.93 -11.48 -4.94
N LEU A 17 -11.45 -10.25 -4.70
CA LEU A 17 -10.06 -9.87 -4.94
C LEU A 17 -9.23 -10.24 -3.72
N ASN A 18 -8.06 -10.83 -3.96
CA ASN A 18 -7.13 -11.06 -2.87
C ASN A 18 -6.55 -9.71 -2.42
N GLU A 19 -6.27 -9.58 -1.12
CA GLU A 19 -5.80 -8.32 -0.55
C GLU A 19 -4.49 -7.82 -1.20
N ILE A 20 -3.65 -8.74 -1.68
CA ILE A 20 -2.43 -8.39 -2.41
C ILE A 20 -2.70 -7.78 -3.79
N GLU A 21 -3.79 -8.17 -4.46
CA GLU A 21 -4.19 -7.61 -5.75
C GLU A 21 -4.68 -6.17 -5.57
N ILE A 22 -5.47 -5.96 -4.52
CA ILE A 22 -5.88 -4.63 -4.05
C ILE A 22 -4.65 -3.73 -3.84
N TRP A 23 -3.66 -4.18 -3.07
CA TRP A 23 -2.43 -3.44 -2.82
C TRP A 23 -1.68 -3.08 -4.12
N ASN A 24 -1.47 -4.06 -5.00
CA ASN A 24 -0.76 -3.84 -6.28
C ASN A 24 -1.49 -2.83 -7.17
N ASN A 25 -2.82 -2.94 -7.27
CA ASN A 25 -3.64 -2.02 -8.05
C ASN A 25 -3.59 -0.59 -7.49
N LEU A 26 -3.60 -0.45 -6.15
CA LEU A 26 -3.47 0.84 -5.49
C LEU A 26 -2.11 1.48 -5.78
N ILE A 27 -1.01 0.75 -5.64
CA ILE A 27 0.34 1.26 -5.96
C ILE A 27 0.44 1.67 -7.44
N ALA A 28 -0.07 0.84 -8.36
CA ALA A 28 -0.10 1.17 -9.78
C ALA A 28 -0.92 2.44 -10.06
N TRP A 29 -2.07 2.59 -9.40
CA TRP A 29 -2.93 3.77 -9.51
C TRP A 29 -2.22 5.03 -9.00
N ILE A 30 -1.53 4.97 -7.85
CA ILE A 30 -0.79 6.13 -7.31
C ILE A 30 0.32 6.55 -8.30
N HIS A 31 1.08 5.60 -8.84
CA HIS A 31 2.11 5.90 -9.85
C HIS A 31 1.54 6.50 -11.14
N ALA A 32 0.36 6.05 -11.58
CA ALA A 32 -0.30 6.63 -12.73
C ALA A 32 -0.71 8.10 -12.50
N HIS A 33 -1.02 8.47 -11.25
CA HIS A 33 -1.36 9.85 -10.86
C HIS A 33 -0.13 10.71 -10.54
N GLN A 34 1.03 10.09 -10.29
CA GLN A 34 2.29 10.78 -9.99
C GLN A 34 3.39 10.33 -10.96
N PRO A 35 3.27 10.63 -12.28
CA PRO A 35 4.14 10.08 -13.31
C PRO A 35 5.61 10.53 -13.21
N THR A 36 5.88 11.61 -12.47
CA THR A 36 7.23 12.12 -12.21
C THR A 36 7.95 11.38 -11.08
N VAL A 37 7.23 10.64 -10.24
CA VAL A 37 7.81 9.87 -9.14
C VAL A 37 8.47 8.60 -9.70
N LYS A 38 9.71 8.34 -9.29
CA LYS A 38 10.45 7.13 -9.70
C LYS A 38 9.68 5.86 -9.30
N LYS A 39 9.81 4.79 -10.09
CA LYS A 39 9.15 3.50 -9.77
C LYS A 39 9.78 2.74 -8.61
N ASP A 40 11.06 2.97 -8.33
CA ASP A 40 11.80 2.31 -7.26
C ASP A 40 11.76 3.17 -5.99
N PRO A 41 11.05 2.74 -4.93
CA PRO A 41 10.92 3.51 -3.69
C PRO A 41 12.25 3.82 -2.99
N ASN A 42 13.27 2.98 -3.21
CA ASN A 42 14.60 3.20 -2.63
C ASN A 42 15.32 4.42 -3.22
N LYS A 43 14.83 4.96 -4.34
CA LYS A 43 15.40 6.11 -5.05
C LYS A 43 14.59 7.39 -4.84
N TRP A 44 13.60 7.37 -3.95
CA TRP A 44 12.75 8.53 -3.70
C TRP A 44 13.46 9.63 -2.95
N THR A 45 13.22 10.86 -3.37
CA THR A 45 13.51 12.04 -2.57
C THR A 45 12.48 12.14 -1.43
N ASN A 46 12.78 12.97 -0.42
CA ASN A 46 11.83 13.24 0.65
C ASN A 46 10.52 13.86 0.14
N GLU A 47 10.57 14.63 -0.95
CA GLU A 47 9.39 15.23 -1.59
C GLU A 47 8.53 14.17 -2.27
N GLU A 48 9.13 13.27 -3.05
CA GLU A 48 8.46 12.14 -3.69
C GLU A 48 7.80 11.24 -2.63
N LEU A 49 8.54 10.89 -1.57
CA LEU A 49 8.01 10.11 -0.45
C LEU A 49 6.81 10.80 0.19
N THR A 50 6.92 12.09 0.51
CA THR A 50 5.84 12.88 1.13
C THR A 50 4.59 12.92 0.24
N SER A 51 4.77 13.09 -1.08
CA SER A 51 3.67 13.12 -2.05
C SER A 51 2.94 11.77 -2.13
N MET A 52 3.70 10.67 -2.18
CA MET A 52 3.16 9.32 -2.20
C MET A 52 2.43 9.00 -0.89
N THR A 53 3.01 9.34 0.27
CA THR A 53 2.43 9.10 1.60
C THR A 53 1.09 9.82 1.76
N LYS A 54 1.00 11.08 1.34
CA LYS A 54 -0.26 11.84 1.38
C LYS A 54 -1.37 11.19 0.56
N THR A 55 -1.02 10.64 -0.60
CA THR A 55 -2.00 9.99 -1.47
C THR A 55 -2.43 8.63 -0.92
N LEU A 56 -1.48 7.84 -0.40
CA LEU A 56 -1.77 6.53 0.18
C LEU A 56 -2.60 6.63 1.47
N TYR A 57 -2.38 7.68 2.27
CA TYR A 57 -2.96 7.82 3.62
C TYR A 57 -4.46 7.53 3.70
N ARG A 58 -5.27 8.02 2.75
CA ARG A 58 -6.72 7.80 2.73
C ARG A 58 -7.12 6.35 2.40
N PHE A 59 -6.28 5.62 1.69
CA PHE A 59 -6.52 4.23 1.30
C PHE A 59 -5.93 3.23 2.28
N THR A 60 -4.90 3.62 3.05
CA THR A 60 -4.29 2.78 4.08
C THR A 60 -5.29 2.05 4.99
N PRO A 61 -6.35 2.68 5.55
CA PRO A 61 -7.30 1.98 6.42
C PRO A 61 -8.20 0.99 5.67
N LEU A 62 -8.22 1.02 4.33
CA LEU A 62 -9.01 0.11 3.50
C LEU A 62 -8.27 -1.21 3.22
N ILE A 63 -6.96 -1.27 3.54
CA ILE A 63 -6.12 -2.43 3.26
C ILE A 63 -6.02 -3.33 4.49
N ARG A 64 -6.40 -4.61 4.36
CA ARG A 64 -6.31 -5.64 5.40
C ARG A 64 -4.94 -6.32 5.36
N PHE A 65 -3.89 -5.62 5.80
CA PHE A 65 -2.52 -6.15 5.71
C PHE A 65 -2.31 -7.55 6.31
N HIS A 66 -3.13 -7.96 7.28
CA HIS A 66 -3.10 -9.30 7.89
C HIS A 66 -3.58 -10.42 6.95
N ASP A 67 -4.37 -10.09 5.92
CA ASP A 67 -4.87 -11.03 4.91
C ASP A 67 -3.88 -11.18 3.72
N ILE A 68 -2.76 -10.45 3.75
CA ILE A 68 -1.67 -10.60 2.78
C ILE A 68 -0.70 -11.70 3.25
N SER A 69 -0.27 -12.59 2.34
CA SER A 69 0.70 -13.63 2.69
C SER A 69 2.03 -13.04 3.15
N LYS A 70 2.75 -13.69 4.07
CA LYS A 70 4.09 -13.25 4.53
C LYS A 70 5.06 -13.03 3.37
N LYS A 71 5.01 -13.91 2.36
CA LYS A 71 5.82 -13.79 1.14
C LYS A 71 5.45 -12.54 0.34
N ASP A 72 4.16 -12.32 0.08
CA ASP A 72 3.71 -11.15 -0.67
C ASP A 72 3.95 -9.84 0.09
N TYR A 73 3.80 -9.85 1.41
CA TYR A 73 4.15 -8.72 2.24
C TYR A 73 5.63 -8.34 2.04
N TYR A 74 6.53 -9.30 2.16
CA TYR A 74 7.98 -9.09 1.98
C TYR A 74 8.31 -8.59 0.56
N ASP A 75 7.75 -9.22 -0.47
CA ASP A 75 8.08 -8.94 -1.86
C ASP A 75 7.46 -7.62 -2.37
N LYS A 76 6.26 -7.26 -1.92
CA LYS A 76 5.42 -6.22 -2.56
C LYS A 76 5.01 -5.07 -1.63
N VAL A 77 4.85 -5.31 -0.32
CA VAL A 77 4.45 -4.26 0.64
C VAL A 77 5.66 -3.63 1.31
N MET A 78 6.62 -4.43 1.74
CA MET A 78 7.83 -3.99 2.45
C MET A 78 8.66 -2.93 1.70
N PRO A 79 8.79 -2.96 0.35
CA PRO A 79 9.49 -1.90 -0.38
C PRO A 79 8.87 -0.50 -0.19
N TYR A 80 7.58 -0.43 0.13
CA TYR A 80 6.81 0.79 0.32
C TYR A 80 6.50 1.08 1.79
N GLN A 81 7.10 0.34 2.74
CA GLN A 81 6.75 0.41 4.17
C GLN A 81 6.83 1.82 4.78
N PHE A 82 7.66 2.70 4.21
CA PHE A 82 7.80 4.10 4.66
C PHE A 82 6.63 5.01 4.27
N LEU A 83 5.73 4.52 3.41
CA LEU A 83 4.46 5.18 3.13
C LEU A 83 3.42 4.96 4.24
N LEU A 84 3.61 3.92 5.05
CA LEU A 84 2.68 3.56 6.10
C LEU A 84 2.97 4.35 7.38
N PRO A 85 1.95 4.73 8.16
CA PRO A 85 2.15 5.28 9.50
C PRO A 85 3.04 4.36 10.33
N GLU A 86 3.99 4.94 11.07
CA GLU A 86 4.99 4.16 11.82
C GLU A 86 4.36 3.10 12.73
N ARG A 87 3.29 3.46 13.45
CA ARG A 87 2.57 2.52 14.33
C ARG A 87 2.02 1.33 13.58
N LEU A 88 1.37 1.56 12.44
CA LEU A 88 0.81 0.51 11.59
C LEU A 88 1.92 -0.37 11.03
N ARG A 89 3.01 0.23 10.54
CA ARG A 89 4.18 -0.53 10.06
C ARG A 89 4.73 -1.46 11.15
N LEU A 90 4.90 -0.97 12.38
CA LEU A 90 5.41 -1.78 13.49
C LEU A 90 4.44 -2.90 13.88
N GLU A 91 3.13 -2.64 13.86
CA GLU A 91 2.10 -3.65 14.10
C GLU A 91 2.18 -4.79 13.07
N ILE A 92 2.20 -4.45 11.79
CA ILE A 92 2.28 -5.42 10.69
C ILE A 92 3.60 -6.19 10.73
N LEU A 93 4.72 -5.50 10.96
CA LEU A 93 6.03 -6.14 11.11
C LEU A 93 6.02 -7.15 12.27
N ARG A 94 5.40 -6.81 13.40
CA ARG A 94 5.25 -7.72 14.53
C ARG A 94 4.48 -8.98 14.13
N TYR A 95 3.36 -8.83 13.41
CA TYR A 95 2.56 -9.96 12.94
C TYR A 95 3.35 -10.91 12.03
N PHE A 96 4.15 -10.38 11.10
CA PHE A 96 4.88 -11.22 10.14
C PHE A 96 6.24 -11.73 10.63
N LEU A 97 6.91 -11.02 11.53
CA LEU A 97 8.30 -11.31 11.93
C LEU A 97 8.44 -11.92 13.32
N VAL A 98 7.47 -11.73 14.21
CA VAL A 98 7.45 -12.40 15.51
C VAL A 98 6.60 -13.64 15.33
N ASP A 99 7.25 -14.78 15.03
CA ASP A 99 6.59 -16.09 14.97
C ASP A 99 5.78 -16.29 16.26
N THR A 100 4.46 -16.47 16.13
CA THR A 100 3.55 -16.98 17.18
C THR A 100 3.23 -18.43 16.90
#